data_AF-A0A8T3WXC5-F1
#
_entry.id   AF-A0A8T3WXC5-F1
#
_cell.length_a   1.000
_cell.length_b   1.000
_cell.length_c   1.000
_cell.angle_alpha   90.00
_cell.angle_beta   90.00
_cell.angle_gamma   90.00
#
_symmetry.space_group_name_H-M   'P 1'
#
loop_
_entity.id
_entity.type
_entity.pdbx_description
1 polymer ?
#
loop_
_entity_poly.entity_id
_entity_poly.type
_entity_poly.pdbx_seq_one_letter_code
_entity_poly.pdbx_strand_id
1 'polypeptide(L)'
;MESERKLNLIYFVLGLAAGVVSAKLEPSTAVVVAGVVYLTSFLSIRFLVKEKKKFSWLLANTLVTFLLVWAIAWVLISNSGWSY
;
A
#
# COMPACT_ATOMS: atom_id res chain seq x y z
N MET A 1 -17.45 -10.00 0.78
CA MET A 1 -17.85 -8.59 0.94
C MET A 1 -17.29 -7.94 2.20
N GLU A 2 -17.60 -8.37 3.43
CA GLU A 2 -17.08 -7.65 4.62
C GLU A 2 -15.54 -7.75 4.78
N SER A 3 -14.97 -8.94 4.55
CA SER A 3 -13.52 -9.18 4.62
C SER A 3 -12.74 -8.38 3.58
N GLU A 4 -13.33 -8.21 2.39
CA GLU A 4 -12.74 -7.46 1.27
C GLU A 4 -12.69 -5.97 1.60
N ARG A 5 -13.76 -5.44 2.21
CA ARG A 5 -13.82 -4.04 2.67
C ARG A 5 -12.78 -3.77 3.76
N LYS A 6 -12.62 -4.69 4.72
CA LYS A 6 -11.61 -4.58 5.78
C LYS A 6 -10.19 -4.61 5.19
N LEU A 7 -9.91 -5.53 4.27
CA LEU A 7 -8.60 -5.62 3.61
C LEU A 7 -8.27 -4.36 2.80
N ASN A 8 -9.21 -3.86 2.01
CA ASN A 8 -9.01 -2.61 1.24
C ASN A 8 -8.75 -1.42 2.17
N LEU A 9 -9.46 -1.32 3.29
CA LEU A 9 -9.24 -0.25 4.27
C LEU A 9 -7.84 -0.34 4.90
N ILE A 10 -7.38 -1.54 5.25
CA ILE A 10 -6.03 -1.75 5.80
C ILE A 10 -4.97 -1.32 4.78
N TYR A 11 -5.09 -1.76 3.53
CA TYR A 11 -4.15 -1.37 2.47
C TYR A 11 -4.21 0.12 2.13
N PHE A 12 -5.38 0.75 2.26
CA PHE A 12 -5.52 2.19 2.11
C PHE A 12 -4.73 2.94 3.19
N VAL A 13 -4.90 2.58 4.46
CA VAL A 13 -4.17 3.20 5.58
C VAL A 13 -2.66 2.95 5.44
N LEU A 14 -2.26 1.73 5.08
CA LEU A 14 -0.85 1.40 4.83
C LEU A 14 -0.25 2.20 3.67
N GLY A 15 -0.99 2.37 2.58
CA GLY A 15 -0.56 3.17 1.43
C GLY A 15 -0.32 4.63 1.78
N LEU A 16 -1.24 5.23 2.56
CA LEU A 16 -1.07 6.60 3.07
C LEU A 16 0.16 6.73 3.96
N ALA A 17 0.31 5.83 4.94
CA ALA A 17 1.45 5.85 5.85
C ALA A 17 2.78 5.66 5.10
N ALA A 18 2.83 4.72 4.16
CA ALA A 18 3.98 4.50 3.30
C ALA A 18 4.30 5.73 2.46
N GLY A 19 3.28 6.40 1.91
CA GLY A 19 3.46 7.63 1.12
C GLY A 19 4.06 8.77 1.94
N VAL A 20 3.58 8.97 3.18
CA VAL A 20 4.11 9.97 4.13
C VAL A 20 5.58 9.70 4.47
N VAL A 21 5.93 8.44 4.77
CA VAL A 21 7.32 8.07 5.08
C VAL A 21 8.21 8.20 3.84
N SER A 22 7.70 7.79 2.68
CA SER A 22 8.40 7.83 1.39
C SER A 22 8.71 9.25 0.92
N ALA A 23 7.88 10.23 1.29
CA ALA A 23 8.08 11.62 0.88
C ALA A 23 9.35 12.24 1.47
N LYS A 24 9.91 11.66 2.55
CA LYS A 24 11.17 12.09 3.19
C LYS A 24 12.40 11.35 2.68
N LEU A 25 12.22 10.43 1.75
CA LEU A 25 13.27 9.56 1.23
C LEU A 25 13.57 9.90 -0.22
N GLU A 26 14.76 9.54 -0.69
CA GLU A 26 15.06 9.59 -2.11
C GLU A 26 14.07 8.72 -2.91
N PRO A 27 13.70 9.09 -4.14
CA PRO A 27 12.70 8.37 -4.93
C PRO A 27 13.00 6.88 -5.10
N SER A 28 14.28 6.52 -5.28
CA SER A 28 14.74 5.14 -5.35
C SER A 28 14.45 4.36 -4.06
N THR A 29 14.77 4.97 -2.91
CA THR A 29 14.55 4.38 -1.59
C THR A 29 13.06 4.31 -1.23
N ALA A 30 12.27 5.32 -1.62
CA ALA A 30 10.83 5.36 -1.46
C ALA A 30 10.13 4.17 -2.14
N VAL A 31 10.52 3.86 -3.38
CA VAL A 31 9.97 2.70 -4.13
C VAL A 31 10.32 1.39 -3.42
N VAL A 32 11.56 1.25 -2.92
CA VAL A 32 11.99 0.04 -2.19
C VAL A 32 11.19 -0.12 -0.90
N VAL A 33 11.05 0.95 -0.11
CA VAL A 33 10.29 0.92 1.16
C VAL A 33 8.82 0.58 0.91
N ALA A 34 8.19 1.18 -0.10
CA ALA A 34 6.80 0.87 -0.47
C ALA A 34 6.65 -0.60 -0.88
N GLY A 35 7.60 -1.15 -1.64
CA GLY A 35 7.64 -2.55 -2.01
C GLY A 35 7.76 -3.49 -0.81
N VAL A 36 8.63 -3.17 0.15
CA VAL A 36 8.80 -3.96 1.39
C VAL A 36 7.55 -3.92 2.27
N VAL A 37 6.92 -2.75 2.43
CA VAL A 37 5.66 -2.59 3.17
C VAL A 37 4.55 -3.42 2.53
N TYR A 38 4.47 -3.42 1.19
CA TYR A 38 3.51 -4.25 0.49
C TYR A 38 3.77 -5.76 0.71
N LEU A 39 5.03 -6.22 0.55
CA LEU A 39 5.40 -7.63 0.69
C LEU A 39 5.14 -8.19 2.10
N THR A 40 5.48 -7.42 3.13
CA THR A 40 5.24 -7.79 4.53
C THR A 40 3.75 -7.87 4.86
N SER A 41 2.97 -6.93 4.34
CA SER A 41 1.51 -6.92 4.47
C SER A 41 0.86 -8.07 3.69
N PHE A 42 1.39 -8.38 2.50
CA PHE A 42 0.96 -9.51 1.66
C PHE A 42 1.15 -10.85 2.35
N LEU A 43 2.33 -11.09 2.95
CA LEU A 43 2.62 -12.32 3.68
C LEU A 43 1.64 -12.51 4.83
N SER A 44 1.38 -11.46 5.61
CA SER A 44 0.43 -11.49 6.72
C SER A 44 -0.98 -11.86 6.28
N ILE A 45 -1.44 -11.30 5.15
CA ILE A 45 -2.79 -11.52 4.62
C ILE A 45 -2.93 -12.89 3.93
N ARG A 46 -1.85 -13.41 3.33
CA ARG A 46 -1.82 -14.77 2.78
C ARG A 46 -2.15 -15.82 3.85
N PHE A 47 -1.79 -15.60 5.11
CA PHE A 47 -2.15 -16.50 6.21
C PHE A 47 -3.61 -16.36 6.66
N LEU A 48 -4.21 -15.19 6.47
CA LEU A 48 -5.60 -14.89 6.86
C LEU A 48 -6.65 -15.37 5.86
N VAL A 49 -6.34 -15.38 4.55
CA VAL A 49 -7.32 -15.72 3.50
C VAL A 49 -7.17 -17.19 3.08
N LYS A 50 -8.06 -18.06 3.58
CA LYS A 50 -8.10 -19.50 3.23
C LYS A 50 -8.68 -19.79 1.84
N GLU A 51 -9.43 -18.85 1.24
CA GLU A 51 -10.12 -19.07 -0.04
C GLU A 51 -9.25 -18.74 -1.26
N LYS A 52 -8.52 -19.75 -1.76
CA LYS A 52 -7.57 -19.60 -2.88
C LYS A 52 -8.18 -19.11 -4.21
N LYS A 53 -9.47 -19.36 -4.47
CA LYS A 53 -10.11 -19.04 -5.77
C LYS A 53 -10.35 -17.54 -6.02
N LYS A 54 -10.65 -16.75 -4.98
CA LYS A 54 -10.83 -15.29 -5.09
C LYS A 54 -9.60 -14.50 -4.68
N PHE A 55 -8.61 -15.18 -4.09
CA PHE A 55 -7.39 -14.60 -3.56
C PHE A 55 -6.60 -13.79 -4.59
N SER A 56 -6.43 -14.31 -5.81
CA SER A 56 -5.62 -13.62 -6.83
C SER A 56 -6.26 -12.31 -7.32
N TRP A 57 -7.60 -12.28 -7.44
CA TRP A 57 -8.31 -11.07 -7.85
C TRP A 57 -8.34 -10.03 -6.72
N LEU A 58 -8.60 -10.47 -5.48
CA LEU A 58 -8.53 -9.63 -4.29
C LEU A 58 -7.16 -8.98 -4.14
N LEU A 59 -6.10 -9.76 -4.36
CA LEU A 59 -4.72 -9.29 -4.27
C LEU A 59 -4.35 -8.26 -5.33
N ALA A 60 -4.77 -8.50 -6.57
CA ALA A 60 -4.56 -7.53 -7.64
C ALA A 60 -5.25 -6.21 -7.28
N ASN A 61 -6.49 -6.28 -6.78
CA ASN A 61 -7.25 -5.10 -6.42
C ASN A 61 -6.64 -4.36 -5.22
N THR A 62 -6.20 -5.07 -4.17
CA THR A 62 -5.56 -4.46 -3.00
C THR A 62 -4.17 -3.90 -3.32
N LEU A 63 -3.40 -4.54 -4.21
CA LEU A 63 -2.13 -4.04 -4.71
C LEU A 63 -2.31 -2.73 -5.46
N VAL A 64 -3.23 -2.70 -6.43
CA VAL A 64 -3.51 -1.50 -7.22
C VAL A 64 -3.99 -0.38 -6.31
N THR A 65 -4.87 -0.68 -5.35
CA THR A 65 -5.33 0.30 -4.35
C THR A 65 -4.16 0.84 -3.52
N PHE A 66 -3.29 -0.02 -3.00
CA PHE A 66 -2.11 0.39 -2.23
C PHE A 66 -1.18 1.29 -3.04
N LEU A 67 -0.82 0.88 -4.26
CA LEU A 67 0.09 1.63 -5.13
C LEU A 67 -0.48 2.98 -5.54
N LEU A 68 -1.78 3.04 -5.89
CA LEU A 68 -2.44 4.30 -6.23
C LEU A 68 -2.46 5.25 -5.03
N VAL A 69 -2.84 4.75 -3.85
CA VAL A 69 -2.89 5.58 -2.63
C VAL A 69 -1.49 6.04 -2.22
N TRP A 70 -0.50 5.15 -2.27
CA TRP A 70 0.91 5.49 -2.01
C TRP A 70 1.42 6.55 -2.98
N ALA A 71 1.21 6.35 -4.29
CA ALA A 71 1.68 7.28 -5.31
C ALA A 71 1.00 8.65 -5.18
N ILE A 72 -0.31 8.68 -4.95
CA ILE A 72 -1.06 9.93 -4.73
C ILE A 72 -0.54 10.64 -3.48
N ALA A 73 -0.40 9.94 -2.36
CA ALA A 73 0.09 10.53 -1.12
C ALA A 73 1.53 11.04 -1.27
N TRP A 74 2.39 10.27 -1.91
CA TRP A 74 3.78 10.66 -2.18
C TRP A 74 3.85 11.90 -3.07
N VAL A 75 3.14 11.92 -4.20
CA VAL A 75 3.09 13.07 -5.11
C VAL A 75 2.52 14.31 -4.44
N LEU A 76 1.45 14.18 -3.64
CA LEU A 76 0.85 15.30 -2.93
C LEU A 76 1.81 15.90 -1.89
N ILE A 77 2.52 15.07 -1.13
CA ILE A 77 3.44 15.55 -0.09
C ILE A 77 4.74 16.08 -0.70
N SER A 78 5.27 15.42 -1.74
CA SER A 78 6.48 15.88 -2.42
C SER A 78 6.25 17.18 -3.21
N ASN A 79 5.03 17.44 -3.72
CA ASN A 79 4.70 18.70 -4.40
C ASN A 79 4.13 19.79 -3.50
N SER A 80 3.69 19.49 -2.27
CA SER A 80 3.13 20.50 -1.37
C SER A 80 4.19 21.47 -0.79
N GLY A 81 5.47 21.30 -1.13
CA GLY A 81 6.54 22.15 -0.62
C GLY A 81 6.85 21.91 0.87
N TRP A 82 6.34 20.83 1.46
CA TRP A 82 6.72 20.37 2.80
C TRP A 82 8.10 19.66 2.74
N SER A 83 9.06 20.31 2.11
CA SER A 83 10.48 20.04 2.31
C SER A 83 10.86 20.65 3.67
N TYR A 84 10.96 19.80 4.69
CA TYR A 84 11.68 20.17 5.92
C TYR A 84 13.17 20.18 5.64
#